data_AF-A0A183HMT8-F1
#
_entry.id   AF-A0A183HMT8-F1
#
_cell.length_a   1.000
_cell.length_b   1.000
_cell.length_c   1.000
_cell.angle_alpha   90.00
_cell.angle_beta   90.00
_cell.angle_gamma   90.00
#
_symmetry.space_group_name_H-M   'P 1'
#
loop_
_entity.id
_entity.type
_entity.pdbx_description
1 polymer ?
#
loop_
_entity_poly.entity_id
_entity_poly.type
_entity_poly.pdbx_seq_one_letter_code
_entity_poly.pdbx_strand_id
1 'polypeptide(L)'
;MEIRSESGLRVLAVNILGRFLLNPDKNIRYVALNTLLKTVFVDYNAVQRHRTTVVDCLKDPDVSIRRRAMELCFALINQTNITNMTKEILIFLETADPEFKAECASKMYIATEKYSPNYGWHLDTMIKVLKLSVAVNFEVRIVLQAGNYVPDEVVSCMIQLISSHSELQHYAAIQLYRAVQADVVNAQPLLQVAFWTIGEFGDIILQLNDDDVAKVCSEFFFFF
;
A
#
# COMPACT_ATOMS: atom_id res chain seq x y z
N MET A 1 31.44 24.79 -4.62
CA MET A 1 30.70 26.02 -4.25
C MET A 1 29.23 25.76 -4.58
N GLU A 2 28.49 25.14 -3.67
CA GLU A 2 27.04 24.90 -3.86
C GLU A 2 26.31 26.19 -3.51
N ILE A 3 25.86 26.93 -4.52
CA ILE A 3 24.96 28.05 -4.32
C ILE A 3 23.64 27.44 -3.85
N ARG A 4 23.38 27.50 -2.53
CA ARG A 4 22.09 27.11 -1.96
C ARG A 4 21.04 28.00 -2.58
N SER A 5 20.27 27.46 -3.53
CA SER A 5 19.18 28.19 -4.17
C SER A 5 18.28 28.81 -3.10
N GLU A 6 17.98 30.09 -3.25
CA GLU A 6 17.06 30.79 -2.36
C GLU A 6 15.74 30.01 -2.27
N SER A 7 15.19 29.86 -1.07
CA SER A 7 14.00 29.03 -0.83
C SER A 7 12.82 29.42 -1.73
N GLY A 8 12.68 30.71 -2.04
CA GLY A 8 11.67 31.22 -2.97
C GLY A 8 11.83 30.69 -4.41
N LEU A 9 13.06 30.57 -4.92
CA LEU A 9 13.32 30.04 -6.26
C LEU A 9 13.00 28.55 -6.36
N ARG A 10 13.26 27.78 -5.30
CA ARG A 10 12.90 26.35 -5.26
C ARG A 10 11.39 26.14 -5.29
N VAL A 11 10.65 26.90 -4.48
CA VAL A 11 9.18 26.84 -4.48
C VAL A 11 8.62 27.24 -5.85
N LEU A 12 9.19 28.27 -6.49
CA LEU A 12 8.80 28.65 -7.85
C LEU A 12 9.03 27.53 -8.86
N ALA A 13 10.20 26.88 -8.81
CA ALA A 13 10.52 25.76 -9.69
C ALA A 13 9.54 24.59 -9.48
N VAL A 14 9.24 24.23 -8.22
CA VAL A 14 8.26 23.17 -7.91
C VAL A 14 6.86 23.54 -8.42
N ASN A 15 6.45 24.80 -8.32
CA ASN A 15 5.18 25.26 -8.87
C ASN A 15 5.12 25.15 -10.41
N ILE A 16 6.22 25.42 -11.10
CA ILE A 16 6.33 25.22 -12.55
C ILE A 16 6.23 23.73 -12.89
N LEU A 17 6.95 22.88 -12.15
CA LEU A 17 6.87 21.42 -12.31
C LEU A 17 5.44 20.90 -12.04
N GLY A 18 4.75 21.43 -11.04
CA GLY A 18 3.34 21.12 -10.78
C GLY A 18 2.43 21.46 -11.97
N ARG A 19 2.68 22.57 -12.67
CA ARG A 19 1.97 22.90 -13.92
C ARG A 19 2.32 21.96 -15.07
N PHE A 20 3.56 21.48 -15.13
CA PHE A 20 3.98 20.50 -16.13
C PHE A 20 3.26 19.15 -15.98
N LEU A 21 2.82 18.78 -14.78
CA LEU A 21 1.99 17.59 -14.56
C LEU A 21 0.64 17.66 -15.27
N LEU A 22 0.12 18.87 -15.52
CA LEU A 22 -1.15 19.10 -16.21
C LEU A 22 -0.98 19.24 -17.73
N ASN A 23 0.24 19.09 -18.23
CA ASN A 23 0.53 19.25 -19.65
C ASN A 23 0.00 18.05 -20.45
N PRO A 24 -0.61 18.25 -21.64
CA PRO A 24 -1.04 17.14 -22.49
C PRO A 24 0.11 16.25 -22.99
N ASP A 25 1.34 16.78 -23.07
CA ASP A 25 2.52 16.01 -23.48
C ASP A 25 2.97 15.04 -22.37
N LYS A 26 2.94 13.74 -22.69
CA LYS A 26 3.39 12.65 -21.81
C LYS A 26 4.86 12.77 -21.41
N ASN A 27 5.71 13.25 -22.32
CA ASN A 27 7.13 13.42 -22.03
C ASN A 27 7.35 14.52 -20.99
N ILE A 28 6.60 15.62 -21.08
CA ILE A 28 6.65 16.72 -20.12
C ILE A 28 6.18 16.23 -18.74
N ARG A 29 5.07 15.48 -18.68
CA ARG A 29 4.58 14.89 -17.41
C ARG A 29 5.59 13.91 -16.81
N TYR A 30 6.20 13.05 -17.63
CA TYR A 30 7.22 12.12 -17.18
C TYR A 30 8.45 12.84 -16.60
N VAL A 31 8.97 13.85 -17.31
CA VAL A 31 10.10 14.65 -16.85
C VAL A 31 9.75 15.39 -15.56
N ALA A 32 8.53 15.93 -15.46
CA ALA A 32 8.05 16.59 -14.25
C ALA A 32 8.00 15.63 -13.06
N LEU A 33 7.38 14.45 -13.19
CA LEU A 33 7.34 13.44 -12.12
C LEU A 33 8.74 13.00 -11.69
N ASN A 34 9.62 12.69 -12.64
CA ASN A 34 11.00 12.27 -12.36
C ASN A 34 11.80 13.37 -11.67
N THR A 35 11.56 14.64 -12.02
CA THR A 35 12.23 15.78 -11.39
C THR A 35 11.66 16.03 -9.99
N LEU A 36 10.34 15.98 -9.84
CA LEU A 36 9.67 16.12 -8.53
C LEU A 36 10.15 15.06 -7.54
N LEU A 37 10.32 13.81 -7.99
CA LEU A 37 10.87 12.71 -7.19
C LEU A 37 12.28 12.99 -6.68
N LYS A 38 13.14 13.66 -7.47
CA LYS A 38 14.47 14.07 -6.99
C LYS A 38 14.41 15.24 -6.02
N THR A 39 13.47 16.17 -6.23
CA THR A 39 13.34 17.38 -5.40
C THR A 39 12.59 17.17 -4.10
N VAL A 40 11.85 16.07 -3.93
CA VAL A 40 11.05 15.79 -2.73
C VAL A 40 11.90 15.77 -1.45
N PHE A 41 13.14 15.29 -1.55
CA PHE A 41 14.09 15.24 -0.43
C PHE A 41 14.68 16.62 -0.09
N VAL A 42 14.54 17.60 -0.98
CA VAL A 42 15.07 18.96 -0.82
C VAL A 42 13.98 19.91 -0.31
N ASP A 43 12.77 19.83 -0.90
CA ASP A 43 11.63 20.69 -0.52
C ASP A 43 10.31 19.90 -0.51
N TYR A 44 10.18 19.05 0.50
CA TYR A 44 9.01 18.20 0.70
C TYR A 44 7.70 19.00 0.71
N ASN A 45 7.66 20.11 1.45
CA ASN A 45 6.44 20.89 1.65
C ASN A 45 5.93 21.52 0.36
N ALA A 46 6.82 21.95 -0.55
CA ALA A 46 6.42 22.49 -1.84
C ALA A 46 5.82 21.40 -2.73
N VAL A 47 6.45 20.23 -2.80
CA VAL A 47 5.97 19.10 -3.62
C VAL A 47 4.64 18.56 -3.08
N GLN A 48 4.49 18.51 -1.76
CA GLN A 48 3.29 18.03 -1.07
C GLN A 48 2.01 18.78 -1.48
N ARG A 49 2.09 20.06 -1.86
CA ARG A 49 0.93 20.85 -2.32
C ARG A 49 0.35 20.34 -3.64
N HIS A 50 1.18 19.70 -4.47
CA HIS A 50 0.79 19.15 -5.77
C HIS A 50 0.41 17.66 -5.70
N ARG A 51 0.30 17.10 -4.49
CA ARG A 51 0.00 15.67 -4.26
C ARG A 51 -1.25 15.20 -4.99
N THR A 52 -2.33 15.98 -5.01
CA THR A 52 -3.57 15.60 -5.70
C THR A 52 -3.31 15.31 -7.17
N THR A 53 -2.59 16.20 -7.86
CA THR A 53 -2.22 16.04 -9.27
C THR A 53 -1.30 14.84 -9.49
N VAL A 54 -0.40 14.55 -8.53
CA VAL A 54 0.46 13.36 -8.59
C VAL A 54 -0.37 12.08 -8.46
N VAL A 55 -1.35 12.05 -7.56
CA VAL A 55 -2.27 10.91 -7.41
C VAL A 55 -3.09 10.70 -8.68
N ASP A 56 -3.56 11.78 -9.32
CA ASP A 56 -4.28 11.67 -10.60
C ASP A 56 -3.41 11.06 -11.72
N CYS A 57 -2.08 11.24 -11.66
CA CYS A 57 -1.16 10.59 -12.61
C CYS A 57 -1.09 9.06 -12.45
N LEU A 58 -1.59 8.47 -11.36
CA LEU A 58 -1.72 7.01 -11.24
C LEU A 58 -2.74 6.42 -12.22
N LYS A 59 -3.69 7.26 -12.68
CA LYS A 59 -4.74 6.89 -13.65
C LYS A 59 -4.32 7.13 -15.10
N ASP A 60 -3.05 7.48 -15.33
CA ASP A 60 -2.55 7.78 -16.68
C ASP A 60 -2.50 6.52 -17.56
N PRO A 61 -2.85 6.61 -18.86
CA PRO A 61 -2.71 5.47 -19.77
C PRO A 61 -1.25 5.03 -19.97
N ASP A 62 -0.26 5.89 -19.72
CA ASP A 62 1.16 5.58 -19.89
C ASP A 62 1.73 4.86 -18.66
N VAL A 63 2.24 3.64 -18.86
CA VAL A 63 2.86 2.78 -17.83
C VAL A 63 4.05 3.48 -17.15
N SER A 64 4.85 4.24 -17.91
CA SER A 64 6.03 4.92 -17.39
C SER A 64 5.66 6.07 -16.47
N ILE A 65 4.58 6.79 -16.80
CA ILE A 65 4.02 7.85 -15.95
C ILE A 65 3.45 7.23 -14.67
N ARG A 66 2.64 6.17 -14.78
CA ARG A 66 2.09 5.45 -13.61
C ARG A 66 3.18 4.98 -12.65
N ARG A 67 4.29 4.46 -13.17
CA ARG A 67 5.44 4.03 -12.34
C ARG A 67 6.06 5.19 -11.56
N ARG A 68 6.37 6.30 -12.23
CA ARG A 68 6.96 7.48 -11.57
C ARG A 68 5.98 8.12 -10.59
N ALA A 69 4.70 8.15 -10.92
CA ALA A 69 3.66 8.65 -10.02
C ALA A 69 3.56 7.79 -8.76
N MET A 70 3.61 6.45 -8.88
CA MET A 70 3.60 5.53 -7.74
C MET A 70 4.82 5.75 -6.83
N GLU A 71 6.03 5.81 -7.40
CA GLU A 71 7.25 6.12 -6.64
C GLU A 71 7.14 7.44 -5.87
N LEU A 72 6.63 8.48 -6.53
CA LEU A 72 6.45 9.79 -5.93
C LEU A 72 5.35 9.79 -4.86
N CYS A 73 4.25 9.07 -5.06
CA CYS A 73 3.20 8.92 -4.05
C CYS A 73 3.77 8.34 -2.76
N PHE A 74 4.52 7.24 -2.83
CA PHE A 74 5.17 6.65 -1.66
C PHE A 74 6.16 7.61 -0.98
N ALA A 75 6.91 8.41 -1.75
CA ALA A 75 7.80 9.42 -1.20
C ALA A 75 7.07 10.58 -0.50
N LEU A 76 5.81 10.85 -0.88
CA LEU A 76 4.96 11.90 -0.30
C LEU A 76 4.16 11.42 0.92
N ILE A 77 4.16 10.13 1.23
CA ILE A 77 3.46 9.61 2.40
C ILE A 77 4.08 10.14 3.70
N ASN A 78 3.21 10.52 4.64
CA ASN A 78 3.57 10.92 5.99
C ASN A 78 2.49 10.50 7.00
N GLN A 79 2.75 10.71 8.29
CA GLN A 79 1.82 10.36 9.39
C GLN A 79 0.41 10.94 9.23
N THR A 80 0.27 12.13 8.64
CA THR A 80 -1.01 12.84 8.52
C THR A 80 -1.83 12.40 7.31
N ASN A 81 -1.20 11.82 6.30
CA ASN A 81 -1.82 11.56 5.00
C ASN A 81 -1.89 10.08 4.61
N ILE A 82 -1.19 9.21 5.36
CA ILE A 82 -1.06 7.78 5.09
C ILE A 82 -2.41 7.12 4.80
N THR A 83 -3.42 7.38 5.62
CA THR A 83 -4.74 6.75 5.49
C THR A 83 -5.42 7.07 4.15
N ASN A 84 -5.35 8.32 3.70
CA ASN A 84 -5.94 8.74 2.43
C ASN A 84 -5.09 8.29 1.24
N MET A 85 -3.76 8.38 1.36
CA MET A 85 -2.84 7.96 0.32
C MET A 85 -2.90 6.46 0.04
N THR A 86 -2.95 5.65 1.10
CA THR A 86 -3.13 4.20 1.00
C THR A 86 -4.43 3.84 0.30
N LYS A 87 -5.54 4.53 0.56
CA LYS A 87 -6.81 4.27 -0.14
C LYS A 87 -6.69 4.46 -1.65
N GLU A 88 -6.10 5.57 -2.09
CA GLU A 88 -5.90 5.84 -3.52
C GLU A 88 -4.97 4.81 -4.19
N ILE A 89 -3.90 4.41 -3.48
CA ILE A 89 -2.97 3.38 -3.98
C ILE A 89 -3.64 2.00 -4.04
N LEU A 90 -4.50 1.64 -3.08
CA LEU A 90 -5.26 0.38 -3.12
C LEU A 90 -6.25 0.36 -4.30
N ILE A 91 -6.94 1.48 -4.57
CA ILE A 91 -7.81 1.62 -5.76
C ILE A 91 -6.99 1.45 -7.05
N PHE A 92 -5.80 2.06 -7.10
CA PHE A 92 -4.88 1.85 -8.22
C PHE A 92 -4.51 0.38 -8.41
N LEU A 93 -4.22 -0.34 -7.31
CA LEU A 93 -3.82 -1.76 -7.34
C LEU A 93 -4.90 -2.71 -7.88
N GLU A 94 -6.19 -2.37 -7.78
CA GLU A 94 -7.27 -3.19 -8.32
C GLU A 94 -7.17 -3.36 -9.84
N THR A 95 -6.67 -2.33 -10.54
CA THR A 95 -6.57 -2.29 -12.01
C THR A 95 -5.12 -2.31 -12.52
N ALA A 96 -4.15 -2.32 -11.62
CA ALA A 96 -2.74 -2.23 -11.96
C ALA A 96 -2.20 -3.53 -12.58
N ASP A 97 -1.22 -3.37 -13.48
CA ASP A 97 -0.48 -4.48 -14.04
C ASP A 97 0.32 -5.21 -12.94
N PRO A 98 0.57 -6.52 -13.07
CA PRO A 98 1.13 -7.30 -11.98
C PRO A 98 2.54 -6.87 -11.53
N GLU A 99 3.32 -6.25 -12.43
CA GLU A 99 4.63 -5.68 -12.10
C GLU A 99 4.53 -4.58 -11.04
N PHE A 100 3.47 -3.76 -11.05
CA PHE A 100 3.22 -2.74 -10.05
C PHE A 100 2.81 -3.33 -8.70
N LYS A 101 2.08 -4.45 -8.72
CA LYS A 101 1.56 -5.09 -7.50
C LYS A 101 2.67 -5.56 -6.57
N ALA A 102 3.76 -6.08 -7.14
CA ALA A 102 4.94 -6.50 -6.37
C ALA A 102 5.65 -5.33 -5.70
N GLU A 103 6.02 -4.33 -6.50
CA GLU A 103 6.75 -3.16 -6.03
C GLU A 103 5.94 -2.36 -5.00
N CYS A 104 4.63 -2.25 -5.24
CA CYS A 104 3.71 -1.57 -4.34
C CYS A 104 3.56 -2.31 -3.02
N ALA A 105 3.53 -3.65 -3.00
CA ALA A 105 3.41 -4.41 -1.75
C ALA A 105 4.58 -4.13 -0.80
N SER A 106 5.81 -4.18 -1.31
CA SER A 106 7.02 -3.88 -0.52
C SER A 106 7.05 -2.44 -0.02
N LYS A 107 6.75 -1.47 -0.90
CA LYS A 107 6.73 -0.05 -0.52
C LYS A 107 5.60 0.29 0.45
N MET A 108 4.45 -0.37 0.31
CA MET A 108 3.34 -0.22 1.25
C MET A 108 3.72 -0.74 2.62
N TYR A 109 4.35 -1.91 2.72
CA TYR A 109 4.82 -2.42 4.01
C TYR A 109 5.75 -1.42 4.72
N ILE A 110 6.76 -0.89 4.02
CA ILE A 110 7.69 0.10 4.58
C ILE A 110 6.93 1.37 5.02
N ALA A 111 5.96 1.82 4.23
CA ALA A 111 5.17 3.01 4.55
C ALA A 111 4.24 2.80 5.75
N THR A 112 3.58 1.64 5.86
CA THR A 112 2.69 1.31 6.97
C THR A 112 3.49 1.04 8.25
N GLU A 113 4.66 0.43 8.16
CA GLU A 113 5.54 0.21 9.31
C GLU A 113 5.98 1.55 9.92
N LYS A 114 6.34 2.52 9.07
CA LYS A 114 6.84 3.82 9.53
C LYS A 114 5.74 4.80 9.97
N TYR A 115 4.59 4.80 9.30
CA TYR A 115 3.58 5.85 9.45
C TYR A 115 2.21 5.37 9.92
N SER A 116 2.03 4.07 10.24
CA SER A 116 0.73 3.58 10.69
C SER A 116 0.23 4.33 11.94
N PRO A 117 -1.07 4.65 12.02
CA PRO A 117 -1.66 5.29 13.19
C PRO A 117 -1.89 4.29 14.33
N ASN A 118 -2.18 3.04 14.00
CA ASN A 118 -2.33 1.94 14.94
C ASN A 118 -2.03 0.61 14.23
N TYR A 119 -1.77 -0.44 15.01
CA TYR A 119 -1.40 -1.73 14.47
C TYR A 119 -2.56 -2.51 13.83
N GLY A 120 -3.81 -2.26 14.24
CA GLY A 120 -5.00 -2.86 13.61
C GLY A 120 -5.17 -2.40 12.17
N TRP A 121 -5.05 -1.09 11.93
CA TRP A 121 -5.07 -0.48 10.60
C TRP A 121 -3.88 -0.93 9.76
N HIS A 122 -2.70 -1.07 10.36
CA HIS A 122 -1.52 -1.64 9.68
C HIS A 122 -1.85 -3.05 9.16
N LEU A 123 -2.38 -3.91 10.02
CA LEU A 123 -2.73 -5.28 9.68
C LEU A 123 -3.81 -5.34 8.58
N ASP A 124 -4.90 -4.58 8.73
CA ASP A 124 -5.99 -4.54 7.76
C ASP A 124 -5.51 -4.07 6.38
N THR A 125 -4.63 -3.07 6.37
CA THR A 125 -4.02 -2.57 5.14
C THR A 125 -3.17 -3.64 4.47
N MET A 126 -2.31 -4.32 5.25
CA MET A 126 -1.46 -5.37 4.71
C MET A 126 -2.26 -6.58 4.20
N ILE A 127 -3.32 -7.00 4.90
CA ILE A 127 -4.23 -8.05 4.42
C ILE A 127 -4.88 -7.64 3.09
N LYS A 128 -5.32 -6.38 2.94
CA LYS A 128 -5.89 -5.89 1.67
C LYS A 128 -4.85 -5.88 0.55
N VAL A 129 -3.62 -5.44 0.82
CA VAL A 129 -2.51 -5.49 -0.14
C VAL A 129 -2.25 -6.93 -0.57
N LEU A 130 -2.14 -7.87 0.38
CA LEU A 130 -1.92 -9.29 0.06
C LEU A 130 -3.04 -9.88 -0.82
N LYS A 131 -4.30 -9.52 -0.56
CA LYS A 131 -5.44 -9.94 -1.39
C LYS A 131 -5.37 -9.35 -2.80
N LEU A 132 -5.15 -8.04 -2.92
CA LEU A 132 -5.15 -7.34 -4.21
C LEU A 132 -3.92 -7.67 -5.07
N SER A 133 -2.77 -7.90 -4.43
CA SER A 133 -1.52 -8.27 -5.10
C SER A 133 -1.58 -9.68 -5.70
N VAL A 134 -2.55 -10.50 -5.31
CA VAL A 134 -2.76 -11.88 -5.80
C VAL A 134 -3.86 -11.97 -6.86
N ALA A 135 -4.80 -11.02 -6.90
CA ALA A 135 -5.90 -11.04 -7.87
C ALA A 135 -5.36 -10.89 -9.31
N VAL A 136 -5.14 -12.01 -9.99
CA VAL A 136 -4.89 -12.08 -11.43
C VAL A 136 -6.21 -12.44 -12.11
N ASN A 137 -6.60 -11.64 -13.10
CA ASN A 137 -7.83 -11.85 -13.87
C ASN A 137 -7.86 -13.28 -14.47
N PHE A 138 -9.02 -13.90 -14.36
CA PHE A 138 -9.33 -15.31 -14.56
C PHE A 138 -9.04 -15.87 -15.97
N GLU A 139 -8.66 -15.05 -16.96
CA GLU A 139 -8.70 -15.42 -18.38
C GLU A 139 -7.38 -15.91 -19.01
N VAL A 140 -6.24 -15.90 -18.33
CA VAL A 140 -4.98 -16.42 -18.91
C VAL A 140 -4.26 -17.34 -17.92
N ARG A 141 -4.80 -18.56 -17.77
CA ARG A 141 -4.49 -19.49 -16.67
C ARG A 141 -3.61 -20.68 -17.04
N ILE A 142 -2.73 -20.58 -18.04
CA ILE A 142 -2.01 -21.76 -18.55
C ILE A 142 -0.47 -21.71 -18.61
N VAL A 143 0.20 -20.60 -18.27
CA VAL A 143 1.68 -20.58 -18.47
C VAL A 143 2.48 -20.00 -17.30
N LEU A 144 1.87 -19.33 -16.33
CA LEU A 144 2.65 -18.64 -15.30
C LEU A 144 2.17 -19.04 -13.91
N GLN A 145 3.08 -19.59 -13.11
CA GLN A 145 3.04 -19.62 -11.65
C GLN A 145 3.10 -18.19 -11.03
N ALA A 146 2.62 -17.17 -11.73
CA ALA A 146 2.76 -15.76 -11.41
C ALA A 146 1.52 -15.23 -10.66
N GLY A 147 1.14 -15.89 -9.57
CA GLY A 147 0.18 -15.33 -8.59
C GLY A 147 0.89 -14.74 -7.37
N ASN A 148 2.20 -14.97 -7.23
CA ASN A 148 2.97 -14.62 -6.05
C ASN A 148 3.85 -13.38 -6.28
N TYR A 149 3.21 -12.21 -6.35
CA TYR A 149 3.92 -10.95 -6.55
C TYR A 149 4.49 -10.35 -5.26
N VAL A 150 4.16 -10.93 -4.10
CA VAL A 150 4.60 -10.41 -2.82
C VAL A 150 5.92 -11.08 -2.42
N PRO A 151 6.99 -10.34 -2.08
CA PRO A 151 8.22 -10.95 -1.60
C PRO A 151 8.01 -11.70 -0.27
N ASP A 152 8.73 -12.81 -0.08
CA ASP A 152 8.71 -13.60 1.15
C ASP A 152 9.13 -12.80 2.41
N GLU A 153 9.86 -11.70 2.21
CA GLU A 153 10.20 -10.74 3.27
C GLU A 153 8.94 -10.12 3.88
N VAL A 154 7.94 -9.74 3.07
CA VAL A 154 6.68 -9.14 3.56
C VAL A 154 5.89 -10.15 4.39
N VAL A 155 5.90 -11.43 4.00
CA VAL A 155 5.29 -12.54 4.77
C VAL A 155 5.96 -12.68 6.13
N SER A 156 7.29 -12.73 6.15
CA SER A 156 8.08 -12.86 7.38
C SER A 156 7.86 -11.67 8.33
N CYS A 157 7.87 -10.46 7.78
CA CYS A 157 7.60 -9.23 8.51
C CYS A 157 6.18 -9.19 9.11
N MET A 158 5.18 -9.67 8.36
CA MET A 158 3.80 -9.72 8.84
C MET A 158 3.63 -10.75 9.97
N ILE A 159 4.28 -11.92 9.86
CA ILE A 159 4.34 -12.91 10.94
C ILE A 159 4.99 -12.31 12.19
N GLN A 160 6.11 -11.60 12.03
CA GLN A 160 6.79 -10.92 13.14
C GLN A 160 5.91 -9.85 13.79
N LEU A 161 5.17 -9.07 13.00
CA LEU A 161 4.24 -8.07 13.50
C LEU A 161 3.16 -8.70 14.39
N ILE A 162 2.53 -9.79 13.93
CA ILE A 162 1.49 -10.51 14.68
C ILE A 162 2.08 -11.16 15.94
N SER A 163 3.25 -11.80 15.81
CA SER A 163 3.94 -12.44 16.93
C SER A 163 4.32 -11.45 18.03
N SER A 164 4.76 -10.24 17.67
CA SER A 164 5.23 -9.24 18.64
C SER A 164 4.11 -8.55 19.42
N HIS A 165 2.87 -8.56 18.92
CA HIS A 165 1.75 -7.81 19.50
C HIS A 165 0.61 -8.74 19.92
N SER A 166 0.62 -9.15 21.20
CA SER A 166 -0.38 -10.06 21.77
C SER A 166 -1.83 -9.58 21.63
N GLU A 167 -2.05 -8.27 21.71
CA GLU A 167 -3.37 -7.64 21.57
C GLU A 167 -4.00 -7.82 20.18
N LEU A 168 -3.18 -8.03 19.15
CA LEU A 168 -3.64 -8.18 17.77
C LEU A 168 -3.84 -9.64 17.37
N GLN A 169 -3.25 -10.59 18.08
CA GLN A 169 -3.20 -12.00 17.68
C GLN A 169 -4.60 -12.57 17.47
N HIS A 170 -5.52 -12.30 18.40
CA HIS A 170 -6.92 -12.70 18.30
C HIS A 170 -7.61 -12.10 17.06
N TYR A 171 -7.47 -10.79 16.86
CA TYR A 171 -8.07 -10.10 15.72
C TYR A 171 -7.49 -10.59 14.39
N ALA A 172 -6.16 -10.75 14.32
CA ALA A 172 -5.44 -11.21 13.15
C ALA A 172 -5.87 -12.62 12.74
N ALA A 173 -5.99 -13.53 13.71
CA ALA A 173 -6.43 -14.90 13.48
C ALA A 173 -7.82 -14.95 12.83
N ILE A 174 -8.79 -14.18 13.35
CA ILE A 174 -10.15 -14.11 12.78
C ILE A 174 -10.15 -13.49 11.38
N GLN A 175 -9.45 -12.37 11.19
CA GLN A 175 -9.45 -11.67 9.90
C GLN A 175 -8.76 -12.49 8.81
N LEU A 176 -7.65 -13.16 9.14
CA LEU A 176 -6.94 -14.06 8.23
C LEU A 176 -7.78 -15.30 7.93
N TYR A 177 -8.47 -15.88 8.91
CA TYR A 177 -9.38 -17.00 8.70
C TYR A 177 -10.50 -16.64 7.70
N ARG A 178 -11.18 -15.50 7.92
CA ARG A 178 -12.19 -14.98 6.98
C ARG A 178 -11.61 -14.68 5.60
N ALA A 179 -10.40 -14.15 5.55
CA ALA A 179 -9.70 -13.85 4.30
C ALA A 179 -9.42 -15.13 3.49
N VAL A 180 -9.01 -16.21 4.14
CA VAL A 180 -8.76 -17.51 3.51
C VAL A 180 -10.05 -18.17 3.05
N GLN A 181 -11.13 -18.11 3.85
CA GLN A 181 -12.43 -18.67 3.45
C GLN A 181 -12.98 -18.03 2.16
N ALA A 182 -12.74 -16.74 1.97
CA ALA A 182 -13.21 -16.02 0.79
C ALA A 182 -12.40 -16.35 -0.48
N ASP A 183 -11.12 -16.72 -0.35
CA ASP A 183 -10.21 -16.83 -1.49
C ASP A 183 -9.18 -17.96 -1.29
N VAL A 184 -9.62 -19.19 -1.55
CA VAL A 184 -8.92 -20.40 -1.07
C VAL A 184 -7.76 -20.84 -1.97
N VAL A 185 -7.71 -20.42 -3.25
CA VAL A 185 -6.96 -21.19 -4.26
C VAL A 185 -5.70 -20.49 -4.80
N ASN A 186 -5.57 -19.16 -4.71
CA ASN A 186 -4.50 -18.45 -5.45
C ASN A 186 -3.55 -17.58 -4.60
N ALA A 187 -3.79 -17.42 -3.30
CA ALA A 187 -3.05 -16.47 -2.46
C ALA A 187 -1.98 -17.12 -1.58
N GLN A 188 -0.90 -17.64 -2.17
CA GLN A 188 0.17 -18.33 -1.42
C GLN A 188 0.73 -17.52 -0.23
N PRO A 189 1.10 -16.22 -0.35
CA PRO A 189 1.56 -15.42 0.79
C PRO A 189 0.53 -15.28 1.90
N LEU A 190 -0.73 -15.05 1.51
CA LEU A 190 -1.83 -14.89 2.46
C LEU A 190 -2.09 -16.21 3.21
N LEU A 191 -2.08 -17.33 2.48
CA LEU A 191 -2.22 -18.67 3.06
C LEU A 191 -1.07 -19.00 4.01
N GLN A 192 0.18 -18.63 3.68
CA GLN A 192 1.33 -18.83 4.56
C GLN A 192 1.17 -18.08 5.89
N VAL A 193 0.86 -16.77 5.83
CA VAL A 193 0.62 -15.97 7.05
C VAL A 193 -0.58 -16.51 7.82
N ALA A 194 -1.67 -16.85 7.13
CA ALA A 194 -2.89 -17.35 7.76
C ALA A 194 -2.69 -18.72 8.42
N PHE A 195 -2.08 -19.69 7.75
CA PHE A 195 -1.83 -21.01 8.34
C PHE A 195 -0.87 -20.94 9.51
N TRP A 196 0.17 -20.10 9.44
CA TRP A 196 1.04 -19.87 10.60
C TRP A 196 0.26 -19.27 11.77
N THR A 197 -0.53 -18.23 11.51
CA THR A 197 -1.33 -17.54 12.55
C THR A 197 -2.38 -18.46 13.17
N ILE A 198 -3.09 -19.25 12.36
CA ILE A 198 -4.10 -20.22 12.83
C ILE A 198 -3.42 -21.38 13.55
N GLY A 199 -2.22 -21.79 13.13
CA GLY A 199 -1.44 -22.84 13.79
C GLY A 199 -0.99 -22.45 15.20
N GLU A 200 -0.52 -21.21 15.36
CA GLU A 200 -0.04 -20.69 16.66
C GLU A 200 -1.18 -20.23 17.57
N PHE A 201 -2.23 -19.62 17.01
CA PHE A 201 -3.32 -18.97 17.77
C PHE A 201 -4.69 -19.63 17.53
N GLY A 202 -4.71 -20.89 17.09
CA GLY A 202 -5.94 -21.62 16.78
C GLY A 202 -6.79 -21.95 18.01
N ASP A 203 -6.15 -22.07 19.18
CA ASP A 203 -6.81 -22.22 20.48
C ASP A 203 -7.69 -20.99 20.81
N ILE A 204 -7.23 -19.80 20.45
CA ILE A 204 -7.97 -18.54 20.58
C ILE A 204 -9.20 -18.53 19.69
N ILE A 205 -9.10 -19.07 18.47
CA ILE A 205 -10.25 -19.18 17.55
C ILE A 205 -11.28 -20.18 18.10
N LEU A 206 -10.85 -21.29 18.70
CA LEU A 206 -11.72 -22.34 19.24
C LEU A 206 -12.45 -21.92 20.52
N GLN A 207 -11.97 -20.88 21.22
CA GLN A 207 -12.64 -20.29 22.38
C GLN A 207 -13.81 -19.36 21.99
N LEU A 208 -14.00 -19.08 20.70
CA LEU A 208 -15.14 -18.32 20.21
C LEU A 208 -16.40 -19.21 20.28
N ASN A 209 -17.24 -18.97 21.28
CA ASN A 209 -18.66 -19.23 21.13
C ASN A 209 -19.22 -18.31 20.03
N ASP A 210 -20.15 -18.82 19.22
CA ASP A 210 -20.74 -18.17 18.05
C ASP A 210 -21.24 -16.71 18.26
N ASP A 211 -21.40 -16.26 19.50
CA ASP A 211 -21.88 -14.92 19.86
C ASP A 211 -20.80 -13.81 19.91
N ASP A 212 -19.51 -14.13 20.12
CA ASP A 212 -18.46 -13.10 20.31
C ASP A 212 -17.89 -12.57 18.98
N VAL A 213 -18.09 -13.32 17.89
CA VAL A 213 -17.73 -12.91 16.52
C VAL A 213 -18.51 -11.66 16.08
N ALA A 214 -19.69 -11.43 16.66
CA ALA A 214 -20.51 -10.24 16.42
C ALA A 214 -20.10 -9.04 17.31
N LYS A 215 -19.62 -9.29 18.53
CA LYS A 215 -19.27 -8.24 19.51
C LYS A 215 -17.99 -7.50 19.16
N VAL A 216 -16.94 -8.21 18.74
CA VAL A 216 -15.68 -7.60 18.28
C VAL A 216 -15.90 -6.72 17.04
N CYS A 217 -16.87 -7.07 16.18
CA CYS A 217 -17.27 -6.23 15.05
C CYS A 217 -18.03 -4.96 15.47
N SER A 218 -18.73 -4.96 16.61
CA SER A 218 -19.51 -3.80 17.06
C SER A 218 -18.68 -2.70 17.75
N GLU A 219 -17.61 -3.06 18.46
CA GLU A 219 -16.80 -2.08 19.19
C GLU A 219 -15.83 -1.29 18.29
N PHE A 220 -15.41 -1.83 17.14
CA PHE A 220 -14.54 -1.12 16.20
C PHE A 220 -15.28 -0.38 15.08
N PHE A 221 -16.58 -0.65 14.86
CA PHE A 221 -17.39 0.13 13.92
C PHE A 221 -17.72 1.54 14.42
N PHE A 222 -17.45 1.85 15.69
CA PHE A 222 -17.72 3.17 16.28
C PHE A 222 -16.60 4.21 16.08
N PHE A 223 -15.49 3.84 15.42
CA PHE A 223 -14.36 4.76 15.15
C PHE A 223 -14.06 5.01 13.67
N PHE A 224 -15.01 4.70 12.77
CA PHE A 224 -15.00 5.17 11.38
C PHE A 224 -16.01 6.30 11.14
#